data_AF-A0A9R0SPP8-F1
#
_entry.id   AF-A0A9R0SPP8-F1
#
_cell.length_a   1.000
_cell.length_b   1.000
_cell.length_c   1.000
_cell.angle_alpha   90.00
_cell.angle_beta   90.00
_cell.angle_gamma   90.00
#
_symmetry.space_group_name_H-M   'P 1'
#
loop_
_entity.id
_entity.type
_entity.pdbx_description
1 polymer ?
#
loop_
_entity_poly.entity_id
_entity_poly.type
_entity_poly.pdbx_seq_one_letter_code
_entity_poly.pdbx_strand_id
1 'polypeptide(L)'
;MTAHKASQFCKQYKRATEFRRLCEIIRNHLANLNKYRDQRDRPDLTAPETCQLYLDTRVEQLKIATELSLWQEAFRSVEDIHGLMSMVKRTPKPSVLVVYYAKLTEIFWISESHLYHAYAWLKLFNLQKSFNKKLTQKDLQILASSVLLAALSVTPYDHKYGASHHELENEKDRSLRMANLFNFSFDSKRENREMVSRASLLSELAAKGVISCASQEVKDLYNLMEHEFLPLDLASKVQPLLSKISTIGGKLSAASSVPEIQLSQYQSALEKLTTLRVLQQASRIFQSMKIDMLSRMIPFFDSNVVEKMAVDAVKHNFVAMKVNHLSGAVHFGKMDIESDALGSHLCVFTDSLNKARSLIHPPVHKPSKLGENFSLAGVVEKEHKRLLARKSIIEKRKEDLERQILEKEKVEESKRLSIQKKSADEERERLLKDQRLRQQQRISQEIKDKDKRAAEKIIEDFQKINKKGEKILIEGDMTKQSAMEVVRTRQIRERDEMEKKLQKLAKKMDHLERAKRQEEAPLIEEAFQKRLQEEKILHEQEQLREIELSKQHHVGDLQEKNRLSRLLEHKVCILLATAFSSADSVLVI
;
A
#
# COMPACT_ATOMS: atom_id res chain seq x y z
N MET A 1 -7.20 3.30 29.38
CA MET A 1 -7.64 4.35 30.33
C MET A 1 -6.79 5.62 30.32
N THR A 2 -5.48 5.58 30.58
CA THR A 2 -4.64 6.81 30.62
C THR A 2 -4.61 7.59 29.31
N ALA A 3 -4.47 6.89 28.17
CA ALA A 3 -4.49 7.52 26.85
C ALA A 3 -5.80 8.29 26.56
N HIS A 4 -6.95 7.77 27.01
CA HIS A 4 -8.24 8.42 26.85
C HIS A 4 -8.31 9.70 27.71
N LYS A 5 -7.90 9.62 28.98
CA LYS A 5 -7.83 10.80 29.87
C LYS A 5 -6.89 11.87 29.32
N ALA A 6 -5.73 11.49 28.80
CA ALA A 6 -4.78 12.42 28.19
C ALA A 6 -5.35 13.08 26.92
N SER A 7 -6.06 12.31 26.09
CA SER A 7 -6.72 12.84 24.89
C SER A 7 -7.84 13.83 25.27
N GLN A 8 -8.66 13.48 26.25
CA GLN A 8 -9.72 14.35 26.78
C GLN A 8 -9.17 15.61 27.45
N PHE A 9 -8.05 15.52 28.16
CA PHE A 9 -7.34 16.69 28.68
C PHE A 9 -6.90 17.62 27.54
N CYS A 10 -6.30 17.07 26.48
CA CYS A 10 -5.90 17.89 25.33
C CYS A 10 -7.10 18.56 24.67
N LYS A 11 -8.24 17.86 24.57
CA LYS A 11 -9.52 18.43 24.09
C LYS A 11 -9.99 19.58 24.97
N GLN A 12 -10.09 19.35 26.29
CA GLN A 12 -10.61 20.32 27.27
C GLN A 12 -9.83 21.65 27.23
N TYR A 13 -8.51 21.57 27.12
CA TYR A 13 -7.64 22.75 27.10
C TYR A 13 -7.20 23.18 25.69
N LYS A 14 -7.80 22.62 24.62
CA LYS A 14 -7.48 22.91 23.21
C LYS A 14 -5.98 22.82 22.87
N ARG A 15 -5.27 21.87 23.49
CA ARG A 15 -3.82 21.65 23.36
C ARG A 15 -3.49 20.78 22.15
N ALA A 16 -3.54 21.37 20.96
CA ALA A 16 -3.37 20.67 19.69
C ALA A 16 -1.97 20.05 19.48
N THR A 17 -0.92 20.72 19.95
CA THR A 17 0.48 20.26 19.81
C THR A 17 0.76 19.02 20.63
N GLU A 18 0.29 19.00 21.86
CA GLU A 18 0.42 17.90 22.81
C GLU A 18 -0.43 16.71 22.37
N PHE A 19 -1.62 16.98 21.81
CA PHE A 19 -2.44 15.94 21.20
C PHE A 19 -1.75 15.25 20.03
N ARG A 20 -1.13 16.01 19.11
CA ARG A 20 -0.33 15.44 18.01
C ARG A 20 0.83 14.60 18.54
N ARG A 21 1.55 15.09 19.55
CA ARG A 21 2.65 14.36 20.20
C ARG A 21 2.15 13.07 20.86
N LEU A 22 0.99 13.11 21.52
CA LEU A 22 0.36 11.94 22.14
C LEU A 22 0.01 10.89 21.07
N CYS A 23 -0.56 11.31 19.93
CA CYS A 23 -0.89 10.39 18.84
C CYS A 23 0.36 9.71 18.25
N GLU A 24 1.45 10.46 18.09
CA GLU A 24 2.72 9.93 17.62
C GLU A 24 3.35 8.94 18.62
N ILE A 25 3.31 9.25 19.92
CA ILE A 25 3.75 8.31 20.97
C ILE A 25 2.97 6.99 20.88
N ILE A 26 1.65 7.05 20.68
CA ILE A 26 0.81 5.84 20.59
C ILE A 26 1.12 5.05 19.30
N ARG A 27 1.40 5.70 18.17
CA ARG A 27 1.92 5.02 16.95
C ARG A 27 3.24 4.33 17.22
N ASN A 28 4.19 5.02 17.83
CA ASN A 28 5.50 4.47 18.16
C ASN A 28 5.39 3.27 19.11
N HIS A 29 4.48 3.32 20.09
CA HIS A 29 4.22 2.17 20.97
C HIS A 29 3.70 0.96 20.21
N LEU A 30 2.77 1.15 19.28
CA LEU A 30 2.25 0.05 18.43
C LEU A 30 3.33 -0.48 17.47
N ALA A 31 4.13 0.40 16.87
CA ALA A 31 5.24 0.01 16.00
C ALA A 31 6.32 -0.78 16.77
N ASN A 32 6.69 -0.35 17.98
CA ASN A 32 7.61 -1.06 18.85
C ASN A 32 7.06 -2.43 19.25
N LEU A 33 5.76 -2.52 19.55
CA LEU A 33 5.11 -3.80 19.83
C LEU A 33 5.18 -4.76 18.63
N ASN A 34 5.20 -4.27 17.38
CA ASN A 34 5.39 -5.10 16.20
C ASN A 34 6.84 -5.48 15.94
N LYS A 35 7.78 -4.59 16.27
CA LYS A 35 9.22 -4.78 16.08
C LYS A 35 9.81 -5.78 17.07
N TYR A 36 9.43 -5.70 18.33
CA TYR A 36 9.96 -6.55 19.40
C TYR A 36 8.99 -7.67 19.75
N ARG A 37 8.86 -8.66 18.85
CA ARG A 37 7.88 -9.75 19.01
C ARG A 37 8.20 -10.71 20.14
N ASP A 38 9.46 -10.83 20.53
CA ASP A 38 9.97 -11.84 21.48
C ASP A 38 9.92 -11.42 22.95
N GLN A 39 9.34 -10.25 23.27
CA GLN A 39 9.18 -9.81 24.65
C GLN A 39 8.19 -10.68 25.43
N ARG A 40 8.57 -11.13 26.63
CA ARG A 40 7.79 -12.06 27.47
C ARG A 40 6.40 -11.53 27.85
N ASP A 41 6.26 -10.24 28.14
CA ASP A 41 5.00 -9.62 28.60
C ASP A 41 4.27 -8.83 27.49
N ARG A 42 4.43 -9.25 26.24
CA ARG A 42 3.86 -8.54 25.09
C ARG A 42 2.34 -8.71 25.03
N PRO A 43 1.56 -7.62 24.92
CA PRO A 43 0.12 -7.71 24.66
C PRO A 43 -0.16 -8.40 23.32
N ASP A 44 -1.00 -9.44 23.36
CA ASP A 44 -1.41 -10.15 22.15
C ASP A 44 -2.52 -9.38 21.41
N LEU A 45 -2.20 -8.88 20.21
CA LEU A 45 -3.16 -8.19 19.34
C LEU A 45 -4.18 -9.13 18.69
N THR A 46 -3.94 -10.44 18.69
CA THR A 46 -4.92 -11.41 18.18
C THR A 46 -6.05 -11.67 19.17
N ALA A 47 -5.82 -11.39 20.46
CA ALA A 47 -6.86 -11.42 21.47
C ALA A 47 -7.91 -10.33 21.19
N PRO A 48 -9.22 -10.68 21.15
CA PRO A 48 -10.28 -9.76 20.75
C PRO A 48 -10.42 -8.58 21.72
N GLU A 49 -10.24 -8.80 23.02
CA GLU A 49 -10.33 -7.76 24.04
C GLU A 49 -9.20 -6.74 23.93
N THR A 50 -7.96 -7.21 23.80
CA THR A 50 -6.79 -6.36 23.56
C THR A 50 -6.98 -5.53 22.29
N CYS A 51 -7.31 -6.18 21.18
CA CYS A 51 -7.54 -5.51 19.91
C CYS A 51 -8.63 -4.42 20.03
N GLN A 52 -9.72 -4.72 20.75
CA GLN A 52 -10.80 -3.76 20.98
C GLN A 52 -10.31 -2.53 21.77
N LEU A 53 -9.48 -2.70 22.80
CA LEU A 53 -8.93 -1.58 23.56
C LEU A 53 -8.03 -0.65 22.72
N TYR A 54 -7.22 -1.23 21.84
CA TYR A 54 -6.42 -0.44 20.88
C TYR A 54 -7.34 0.30 19.91
N LEU A 55 -8.34 -0.39 19.36
CA LEU A 55 -9.31 0.19 18.44
C LEU A 55 -10.08 1.34 19.07
N ASP A 56 -10.62 1.16 20.28
CA ASP A 56 -11.35 2.20 21.02
C ASP A 56 -10.47 3.43 21.27
N THR A 57 -9.19 3.21 21.60
CA THR A 57 -8.22 4.31 21.74
C THR A 57 -8.03 5.09 20.43
N ARG A 58 -7.92 4.40 19.28
CA ARG A 58 -7.77 5.05 17.97
C ARG A 58 -9.05 5.77 17.53
N VAL A 59 -10.21 5.20 17.80
CA VAL A 59 -11.51 5.82 17.51
C VAL A 59 -11.70 7.08 18.33
N GLU A 60 -11.27 7.08 19.60
CA GLU A 60 -11.30 8.26 20.44
C GLU A 60 -10.33 9.35 19.95
N GLN A 61 -9.12 8.97 19.50
CA GLN A 61 -8.21 9.90 18.83
C GLN A 61 -8.85 10.54 17.59
N LEU A 62 -9.51 9.72 16.76
CA LEU A 62 -10.21 10.22 15.57
C LEU A 62 -11.29 11.25 15.94
N LYS A 63 -12.14 10.96 16.93
CA LYS A 63 -13.16 11.91 17.40
C LYS A 63 -12.55 13.22 17.86
N ILE A 64 -11.56 13.16 18.75
CA ILE A 64 -10.92 14.36 19.32
C ILE A 64 -10.17 15.15 18.26
N ALA A 65 -9.51 14.47 17.30
CA ALA A 65 -8.85 15.11 16.18
C ALA A 65 -9.85 15.90 15.32
N THR A 66 -11.03 15.34 15.04
CA THR A 66 -12.08 16.06 14.30
C THR A 66 -12.67 17.23 15.10
N GLU A 67 -12.86 17.09 16.42
CA GLU A 67 -13.38 18.18 17.26
C GLU A 67 -12.37 19.33 17.45
N LEU A 68 -11.07 19.04 17.41
CA LEU A 68 -10.00 20.04 17.42
C LEU A 68 -9.67 20.57 16.01
N SER A 69 -10.40 20.15 14.97
CA SER A 69 -10.17 20.51 13.57
C SER A 69 -8.75 20.17 13.07
N LEU A 70 -8.15 19.11 13.60
CA LEU A 70 -6.83 18.60 13.20
C LEU A 70 -6.99 17.57 12.07
N TRP A 71 -7.43 18.02 10.89
CA TRP A 71 -7.86 17.15 9.78
C TRP A 71 -6.79 16.17 9.28
N GLN A 72 -5.53 16.60 9.22
CA GLN A 72 -4.42 15.71 8.87
C GLN A 72 -4.23 14.59 9.90
N GLU A 73 -4.32 14.92 11.19
CA GLU A 73 -4.17 13.93 12.26
C GLU A 73 -5.41 13.03 12.37
N ALA A 74 -6.60 13.56 12.07
CA ALA A 74 -7.82 12.79 11.94
C ALA A 74 -7.69 11.76 10.81
N PHE A 75 -7.21 12.18 9.64
CA PHE A 75 -6.97 11.27 8.52
C PHE A 75 -5.91 10.20 8.87
N ARG A 76 -4.78 10.57 9.48
CA ARG A 76 -3.80 9.58 9.97
C ARG A 76 -4.40 8.61 10.98
N SER A 77 -5.32 9.06 11.84
CA SER A 77 -6.03 8.19 12.78
C SER A 77 -6.98 7.20 12.08
N VAL A 78 -7.60 7.59 10.95
CA VAL A 78 -8.37 6.67 10.07
C VAL A 78 -7.45 5.58 9.52
N GLU A 79 -6.26 5.96 9.03
CA GLU A 79 -5.27 5.01 8.54
C GLU A 79 -4.74 4.08 9.64
N ASP A 80 -4.53 4.60 10.85
CA ASP A 80 -4.13 3.81 12.01
C ASP A 80 -5.20 2.77 12.36
N ILE A 81 -6.49 3.14 12.31
CA ILE A 81 -7.61 2.20 12.51
C ILE A 81 -7.60 1.13 11.42
N HIS A 82 -7.54 1.53 10.15
CA HIS A 82 -7.54 0.57 9.04
C HIS A 82 -6.31 -0.36 9.08
N GLY A 83 -5.14 0.20 9.35
CA GLY A 83 -3.88 -0.53 9.48
C GLY A 83 -3.90 -1.54 10.63
N LEU A 84 -4.39 -1.16 11.81
CA LEU A 84 -4.54 -2.07 12.95
C LEU A 84 -5.43 -3.27 12.59
N MET A 85 -6.56 -3.02 11.94
CA MET A 85 -7.51 -4.08 11.57
C MET A 85 -6.99 -4.96 10.43
N SER A 86 -6.21 -4.38 9.51
CA SER A 86 -5.48 -5.10 8.48
C SER A 86 -4.42 -6.03 9.06
N MET A 87 -3.68 -5.60 10.08
CA MET A 87 -2.70 -6.45 10.76
C MET A 87 -3.34 -7.66 11.44
N VAL A 88 -4.48 -7.47 12.11
CA VAL A 88 -5.21 -8.54 12.81
C VAL A 88 -6.11 -9.34 11.86
N LYS A 89 -6.29 -8.87 10.62
CA LYS A 89 -7.19 -9.45 9.60
C LYS A 89 -8.60 -9.68 10.13
N ARG A 90 -9.14 -8.70 10.87
CA ARG A 90 -10.49 -8.74 11.44
C ARG A 90 -11.29 -7.51 11.06
N THR A 91 -12.59 -7.67 10.90
CA THR A 91 -13.51 -6.56 10.67
C THR A 91 -13.94 -5.93 12.00
N PRO A 92 -13.90 -4.59 12.15
CA PRO A 92 -14.40 -3.93 13.35
C PRO A 92 -15.88 -4.19 13.62
N LYS A 93 -16.29 -4.04 14.87
CA LYS A 93 -17.71 -4.14 15.25
C LYS A 93 -18.54 -3.05 14.53
N PRO A 94 -19.81 -3.32 14.15
CA PRO A 94 -20.66 -2.33 13.47
C PRO A 94 -20.79 -1.00 14.22
N SER A 95 -20.86 -1.01 15.55
CA SER A 95 -20.92 0.22 16.37
C SER A 95 -19.72 1.14 16.18
N VAL A 96 -18.51 0.56 16.03
CA VAL A 96 -17.29 1.33 15.76
C VAL A 96 -17.26 1.82 14.31
N LEU A 97 -17.70 0.98 13.36
CA LEU A 97 -17.74 1.34 11.94
C LEU A 97 -18.68 2.53 11.67
N VAL A 98 -19.78 2.66 12.41
CA VAL A 98 -20.68 3.82 12.29
C VAL A 98 -19.91 5.12 12.58
N VAL A 99 -19.15 5.16 13.67
CA VAL A 99 -18.34 6.33 14.04
C VAL A 99 -17.23 6.56 13.02
N TYR A 100 -16.55 5.50 12.59
CA TYR A 100 -15.49 5.56 11.59
C TYR A 100 -15.98 6.21 10.29
N TYR A 101 -17.06 5.69 9.69
CA TYR A 101 -17.58 6.25 8.44
C TYR A 101 -18.20 7.63 8.62
N ALA A 102 -18.84 7.92 9.77
CA ALA A 102 -19.36 9.26 10.06
C ALA A 102 -18.26 10.32 10.18
N LYS A 103 -17.09 9.98 10.74
CA LYS A 103 -15.93 10.89 10.73
C LYS A 103 -15.24 10.95 9.38
N LEU A 104 -15.27 9.86 8.63
CA LEU A 104 -14.73 9.81 7.27
C LEU A 104 -15.52 10.72 6.30
N THR A 105 -16.84 10.84 6.45
CA THR A 105 -17.63 11.81 5.66
C THR A 105 -17.19 13.24 5.94
N GLU A 106 -17.00 13.64 7.20
CA GLU A 106 -16.49 14.99 7.57
C GLU A 106 -15.11 15.26 6.96
N ILE A 107 -14.16 14.32 7.12
CA ILE A 107 -12.79 14.48 6.63
C ILE A 107 -12.76 14.65 5.11
N PHE A 108 -13.48 13.81 4.38
CA PHE A 108 -13.47 13.89 2.92
C PHE A 108 -14.16 15.14 2.37
N TRP A 109 -15.18 15.65 3.07
CA TRP A 109 -15.81 16.92 2.72
C TRP A 109 -14.82 18.08 2.79
N ILE A 110 -14.06 18.18 3.89
CA ILE A 110 -13.11 19.26 4.13
C ILE A 110 -11.89 19.18 3.20
N SER A 111 -11.49 17.96 2.83
CA SER A 111 -10.43 17.75 1.82
C SER A 111 -10.87 17.96 0.37
N GLU A 112 -12.11 18.43 0.15
CA GLU A 112 -12.74 18.59 -1.18
C GLU A 112 -12.76 17.31 -2.02
N SER A 113 -12.66 16.14 -1.38
CA SER A 113 -12.64 14.83 -2.02
C SER A 113 -14.05 14.24 -2.08
N HIS A 114 -14.91 14.88 -2.89
CA HIS A 114 -16.36 14.66 -2.92
C HIS A 114 -16.74 13.21 -3.28
N LEU A 115 -15.97 12.56 -4.17
CA LEU A 115 -16.19 11.16 -4.55
C LEU A 115 -16.09 10.21 -3.35
N TYR A 116 -15.02 10.38 -2.55
CA TYR A 116 -14.77 9.58 -1.35
C TYR A 116 -15.75 9.94 -0.23
N HIS A 117 -16.15 11.20 -0.13
CA HIS A 117 -17.23 11.63 0.76
C HIS A 117 -18.55 10.90 0.49
N ALA A 118 -18.97 10.82 -0.78
CA ALA A 118 -20.19 10.11 -1.17
C ALA A 118 -20.10 8.60 -0.92
N TYR A 119 -18.93 8.00 -1.16
CA TYR A 119 -18.70 6.59 -0.86
C TYR A 119 -18.71 6.30 0.65
N ALA A 120 -18.18 7.21 1.48
CA ALA A 120 -18.27 7.14 2.94
C ALA A 120 -19.73 7.12 3.40
N TRP A 121 -20.55 8.01 2.85
CA TRP A 121 -21.99 8.04 3.10
C TRP A 121 -22.68 6.75 2.68
N LEU A 122 -22.35 6.20 1.51
CA LEU A 122 -22.90 4.93 1.05
C LEU A 122 -22.58 3.77 2.00
N LYS A 123 -21.34 3.68 2.48
CA LYS A 123 -20.96 2.66 3.48
C LYS A 123 -21.71 2.86 4.79
N LEU A 124 -21.83 4.11 5.27
CA LEU A 124 -22.58 4.44 6.47
C LEU A 124 -24.07 4.07 6.35
N PHE A 125 -24.71 4.40 5.23
CA PHE A 125 -26.10 4.06 4.94
C PHE A 125 -26.33 2.54 4.95
N ASN A 126 -25.49 1.80 4.24
CA ASN A 126 -25.59 0.33 4.19
C ASN A 126 -25.43 -0.29 5.59
N LEU A 127 -24.50 0.22 6.38
CA LEU A 127 -24.26 -0.23 7.75
C LEU A 127 -25.45 0.06 8.66
N GLN A 128 -26.01 1.27 8.60
CA GLN A 128 -27.18 1.63 9.41
C GLN A 128 -28.42 0.84 8.99
N LYS A 129 -28.66 0.67 7.69
CA LYS A 129 -29.80 -0.11 7.16
C LYS A 129 -29.74 -1.58 7.56
N SER A 130 -28.55 -2.17 7.64
CA SER A 130 -28.38 -3.61 7.96
C SER A 130 -28.33 -3.91 9.46
N PHE A 131 -27.70 -3.06 10.27
CA PHE A 131 -27.44 -3.36 11.69
C PHE A 131 -28.28 -2.53 12.68
N ASN A 132 -28.85 -1.39 12.29
CA ASN A 132 -29.60 -0.54 13.21
C ASN A 132 -31.11 -0.83 13.17
N LYS A 133 -31.58 -1.72 14.06
CA LYS A 133 -32.99 -2.07 14.20
C LYS A 133 -33.88 -0.92 14.71
N LYS A 134 -33.29 0.15 15.28
CA LYS A 134 -34.02 1.31 15.84
C LYS A 134 -34.14 2.48 14.85
N LEU A 135 -33.70 2.31 13.61
CA LEU A 135 -33.70 3.36 12.61
C LEU A 135 -35.13 3.69 12.18
N THR A 136 -35.56 4.94 12.37
CA THR A 136 -36.88 5.38 11.90
C THR A 136 -36.89 5.56 10.38
N GLN A 137 -38.06 5.49 9.76
CA GLN A 137 -38.19 5.73 8.33
C GLN A 137 -37.73 7.14 7.93
N LYS A 138 -37.95 8.13 8.80
CA LYS A 138 -37.46 9.51 8.61
C LYS A 138 -35.93 9.58 8.64
N ASP A 139 -35.29 8.90 9.59
CA ASP A 139 -33.83 8.83 9.67
C ASP A 139 -33.23 8.15 8.43
N LEU A 140 -33.85 7.05 7.96
CA LEU A 140 -33.45 6.35 6.74
C LEU A 140 -33.58 7.26 5.51
N GLN A 141 -34.65 8.05 5.44
CA GLN A 141 -34.89 9.00 4.35
C GLN A 141 -33.84 10.12 4.33
N ILE A 142 -33.50 10.69 5.49
CA ILE A 142 -32.45 11.71 5.60
C ILE A 142 -31.09 11.15 5.17
N LEU A 143 -30.75 9.93 5.60
CA LEU A 143 -29.50 9.26 5.18
C LEU A 143 -29.49 8.95 3.68
N ALA A 144 -30.59 8.48 3.11
CA ALA A 144 -30.67 8.23 1.68
C ALA A 144 -30.54 9.52 0.87
N SER A 145 -31.21 10.59 1.31
CA SER A 145 -31.09 11.93 0.72
C SER A 145 -29.65 12.47 0.84
N SER A 146 -28.97 12.30 1.97
CA SER A 146 -27.58 12.76 2.12
C SER A 146 -26.61 12.00 1.21
N VAL A 147 -26.77 10.68 1.07
CA VAL A 147 -25.97 9.86 0.17
C VAL A 147 -26.18 10.30 -1.28
N LEU A 148 -27.43 10.49 -1.70
CA LEU A 148 -27.76 10.86 -3.08
C LEU A 148 -27.28 12.28 -3.41
N LEU A 149 -27.44 13.24 -2.50
CA LEU A 149 -26.92 14.60 -2.68
C LEU A 149 -25.39 14.62 -2.71
N ALA A 150 -24.72 13.90 -1.81
CA ALA A 150 -23.27 13.76 -1.82
C ALA A 150 -22.76 13.16 -3.14
N ALA A 151 -23.44 12.13 -3.66
CA ALA A 151 -23.12 11.52 -4.93
C ALA A 151 -23.35 12.49 -6.10
N LEU A 152 -24.44 13.28 -6.06
CA LEU A 152 -24.68 14.32 -7.05
C LEU A 152 -23.61 15.42 -7.01
N SER A 153 -23.14 15.84 -5.84
CA SER A 153 -22.10 16.88 -5.67
C SER A 153 -20.72 16.53 -6.25
N VAL A 154 -20.46 15.28 -6.63
CA VAL A 154 -19.20 14.89 -7.31
C VAL A 154 -19.11 15.58 -8.68
N THR A 155 -17.95 16.09 -9.09
CA THR A 155 -17.80 16.66 -10.43
C THR A 155 -18.07 15.60 -11.53
N PRO A 156 -18.73 15.96 -12.65
CA PRO A 156 -19.09 15.00 -13.69
C PRO A 156 -17.92 14.62 -14.62
N TYR A 157 -16.79 15.31 -14.51
CA TYR A 157 -15.55 15.01 -15.24
C TYR A 157 -14.39 14.73 -14.28
N ASP A 158 -13.37 14.07 -14.82
CA ASP A 158 -12.13 13.71 -14.13
C ASP A 158 -11.01 14.68 -14.53
N HIS A 159 -10.05 14.90 -13.63
CA HIS A 159 -8.94 15.83 -13.82
C HIS A 159 -7.75 15.19 -14.56
N LYS A 160 -7.93 13.99 -15.13
CA LYS A 160 -6.89 13.24 -15.85
C LYS A 160 -6.49 13.88 -17.18
N TYR A 161 -7.42 14.56 -17.84
CA TYR A 161 -7.13 15.16 -19.13
C TYR A 161 -6.18 16.36 -18.98
N GLY A 162 -5.09 16.35 -19.75
CA GLY A 162 -4.03 17.37 -19.67
C GLY A 162 -3.04 17.20 -18.52
N ALA A 163 -3.18 16.16 -17.68
CA ALA A 163 -2.25 15.86 -16.60
C ALA A 163 -0.99 15.17 -17.14
N SER A 164 0.17 15.48 -16.53
CA SER A 164 1.43 14.81 -16.83
C SER A 164 1.41 13.34 -16.37
N HIS A 165 2.30 12.51 -16.93
CA HIS A 165 2.43 11.11 -16.51
C HIS A 165 2.65 10.97 -14.99
N HIS A 166 3.51 11.83 -14.42
CA HIS A 166 3.81 11.82 -13.00
C HIS A 166 2.60 12.20 -12.14
N GLU A 167 1.80 13.18 -12.56
CA GLU A 167 0.56 13.55 -11.88
C GLU A 167 -0.46 12.40 -11.90
N LEU A 168 -0.57 11.70 -13.03
CA LEU A 168 -1.45 10.55 -13.18
C LEU A 168 -1.04 9.38 -12.26
N GLU A 169 0.25 9.11 -12.11
CA GLU A 169 0.74 8.08 -11.19
C GLU A 169 0.48 8.46 -9.73
N ASN A 170 0.80 9.70 -9.34
CA ASN A 170 0.54 10.19 -7.98
C ASN A 170 -0.96 10.12 -7.64
N GLU A 171 -1.84 10.50 -8.57
CA GLU A 171 -3.29 10.45 -8.34
C GLU A 171 -3.83 9.01 -8.31
N LYS A 172 -3.23 8.08 -9.08
CA LYS A 172 -3.54 6.65 -8.98
C LYS A 172 -3.17 6.10 -7.60
N ASP A 173 -1.96 6.37 -7.11
CA ASP A 173 -1.50 5.91 -5.80
C ASP A 173 -2.34 6.51 -4.67
N ARG A 174 -2.63 7.81 -4.76
CA ARG A 174 -3.56 8.48 -3.85
C ARG A 174 -4.93 7.82 -3.89
N SER A 175 -5.48 7.57 -5.08
CA SER A 175 -6.80 6.97 -5.24
C SER A 175 -6.87 5.55 -4.68
N LEU A 176 -5.82 4.74 -4.90
CA LEU A 176 -5.70 3.41 -4.32
C LEU A 176 -5.65 3.47 -2.79
N ARG A 177 -4.85 4.39 -2.23
CA ARG A 177 -4.75 4.59 -0.78
C ARG A 177 -6.10 4.99 -0.18
N MET A 178 -6.84 5.90 -0.82
CA MET A 178 -8.18 6.33 -0.38
C MET A 178 -9.23 5.21 -0.49
N ALA A 179 -9.25 4.50 -1.62
CA ALA A 179 -10.20 3.40 -1.86
C ALA A 179 -10.05 2.27 -0.82
N ASN A 180 -8.83 2.02 -0.35
CA ASN A 180 -8.56 0.99 0.66
C ASN A 180 -9.24 1.27 2.00
N LEU A 181 -9.42 2.54 2.37
CA LEU A 181 -10.00 2.94 3.66
C LEU A 181 -11.47 2.54 3.83
N PHE A 182 -12.17 2.22 2.73
CA PHE A 182 -13.60 1.89 2.75
C PHE A 182 -13.89 0.40 2.87
N ASN A 183 -12.90 -0.45 2.64
CA ASN A 183 -13.10 -1.89 2.58
C ASN A 183 -12.21 -2.57 3.63
N PHE A 184 -12.85 -3.22 4.60
CA PHE A 184 -12.22 -4.12 5.58
C PHE A 184 -12.25 -5.59 5.08
N SER A 185 -12.14 -5.79 3.77
CA SER A 185 -12.03 -7.11 3.15
C SER A 185 -10.56 -7.37 2.85
N PHE A 186 -9.98 -8.36 3.53
CA PHE A 186 -8.53 -8.61 3.54
C PHE A 186 -8.09 -9.72 2.58
N ASP A 187 -8.91 -10.02 1.56
CA ASP A 187 -8.59 -11.03 0.55
C ASP A 187 -7.65 -10.44 -0.51
N SER A 188 -6.39 -10.90 -0.52
CA SER A 188 -5.33 -10.50 -1.49
C SER A 188 -5.61 -10.90 -2.94
N LYS A 189 -6.69 -11.63 -3.26
CA LYS A 189 -6.93 -12.23 -4.57
C LYS A 189 -7.77 -11.40 -5.54
N ARG A 190 -8.13 -10.16 -5.20
CA ARG A 190 -8.87 -9.27 -6.11
C ARG A 190 -7.97 -8.16 -6.64
N GLU A 191 -7.18 -8.50 -7.66
CA GLU A 191 -6.50 -7.52 -8.52
C GLU A 191 -7.51 -6.62 -9.27
N ASN A 192 -8.78 -7.05 -9.36
CA ASN A 192 -9.91 -6.22 -9.79
C ASN A 192 -10.54 -5.45 -8.62
N ARG A 193 -9.79 -4.56 -7.97
CA ARG A 193 -10.43 -3.53 -7.14
C ARG A 193 -11.11 -2.56 -8.10
N GLU A 194 -12.44 -2.57 -8.11
CA GLU A 194 -13.25 -1.62 -8.89
C GLU A 194 -12.75 -0.20 -8.62
N MET A 195 -12.29 0.46 -9.66
CA MET A 195 -11.84 1.84 -9.58
C MET A 195 -13.06 2.69 -9.21
N VAL A 196 -13.02 3.31 -8.02
CA VAL A 196 -14.11 4.16 -7.53
C VAL A 196 -14.30 5.29 -8.54
N SER A 197 -15.50 5.37 -9.12
CA SER A 197 -15.86 6.39 -10.10
C SER A 197 -17.28 6.88 -9.85
N ARG A 198 -17.59 8.10 -10.29
CA ARG A 198 -18.96 8.66 -10.17
C ARG A 198 -19.99 7.74 -10.82
N ALA A 199 -19.71 7.22 -12.01
CA ALA A 199 -20.61 6.32 -12.74
C ALA A 199 -20.87 5.01 -11.97
N SER A 200 -19.80 4.39 -11.45
CA SER A 200 -19.92 3.19 -10.62
C SER A 200 -20.70 3.46 -9.34
N LEU A 201 -20.47 4.61 -8.70
CA LEU A 201 -21.19 5.03 -7.50
C LEU A 201 -22.70 5.17 -7.78
N LEU A 202 -23.09 5.91 -8.83
CA LEU A 202 -24.50 6.08 -9.18
C LEU A 202 -25.17 4.75 -9.54
N SER A 203 -24.47 3.87 -10.26
CA SER A 203 -24.95 2.51 -10.55
C SER A 203 -25.14 1.69 -9.27
N GLU A 204 -24.20 1.76 -8.33
CA GLU A 204 -24.28 1.06 -7.03
C GLU A 204 -25.45 1.60 -6.17
N LEU A 205 -25.70 2.91 -6.21
CA LEU A 205 -26.85 3.53 -5.52
C LEU A 205 -28.19 3.06 -6.07
N ALA A 206 -28.30 2.93 -7.39
CA ALA A 206 -29.48 2.38 -8.05
C ALA A 206 -29.66 0.90 -7.70
N ALA A 207 -28.61 0.09 -7.80
CA ALA A 207 -28.63 -1.34 -7.51
C ALA A 207 -29.01 -1.65 -6.05
N LYS A 208 -28.56 -0.82 -5.09
CA LYS A 208 -28.86 -0.98 -3.66
C LYS A 208 -30.20 -0.38 -3.23
N GLY A 209 -30.93 0.23 -4.16
CA GLY A 209 -32.20 0.88 -3.90
C GLY A 209 -32.08 2.05 -2.90
N VAL A 210 -31.00 2.82 -2.96
CA VAL A 210 -30.85 4.03 -2.12
C VAL A 210 -31.78 5.14 -2.63
N ILE A 211 -31.90 5.25 -3.96
CA ILE A 211 -32.72 6.26 -4.63
C ILE A 211 -34.19 6.17 -4.20
N SER A 212 -34.74 4.95 -4.07
CA SER A 212 -36.13 4.75 -3.65
C SER A 212 -36.40 5.19 -2.20
N CYS A 213 -35.39 5.17 -1.33
CA CYS A 213 -35.50 5.60 0.06
C CYS A 213 -35.37 7.11 0.26
N ALA A 214 -34.88 7.87 -0.72
CA ALA A 214 -34.68 9.32 -0.60
C ALA A 214 -36.00 10.12 -0.61
N SER A 215 -35.94 11.38 -0.18
CA SER A 215 -37.09 12.30 -0.28
C SER A 215 -37.45 12.62 -1.72
N GLN A 216 -38.71 13.02 -1.96
CA GLN A 216 -39.22 13.23 -3.31
C GLN A 216 -38.46 14.35 -4.02
N GLU A 217 -38.14 15.43 -3.30
CA GLU A 217 -37.41 16.58 -3.82
C GLU A 217 -36.02 16.20 -4.33
N VAL A 218 -35.35 15.28 -3.63
CA VAL A 218 -34.01 14.79 -4.00
C VAL A 218 -34.08 13.80 -5.16
N LYS A 219 -35.15 12.99 -5.24
CA LYS A 219 -35.41 12.11 -6.40
C LYS A 219 -35.67 12.93 -7.66
N ASP A 220 -36.50 13.96 -7.56
CA ASP A 220 -36.81 14.86 -8.66
C ASP A 220 -35.54 15.57 -9.15
N LEU A 221 -34.69 16.03 -8.21
CA LEU A 221 -33.39 16.61 -8.54
C LEU A 221 -32.47 15.60 -9.25
N TYR A 222 -32.39 14.36 -8.77
CA TYR A 222 -31.60 13.30 -9.42
C TYR A 222 -32.06 13.05 -10.87
N ASN A 223 -33.37 12.95 -11.09
CA ASN A 223 -33.93 12.74 -12.42
C ASN A 223 -33.65 13.93 -13.36
N LEU A 224 -33.82 15.17 -12.87
CA LEU A 224 -33.52 16.39 -13.62
C LEU A 224 -32.04 16.46 -14.05
N MET A 225 -31.13 16.05 -13.17
CA MET A 225 -29.69 16.21 -13.38
C MET A 225 -29.04 15.10 -14.20
N GLU A 226 -29.57 13.86 -14.16
CA GLU A 226 -28.97 12.70 -14.83
C GLU A 226 -29.77 12.18 -16.03
N HIS A 227 -31.09 12.42 -16.09
CA HIS A 227 -31.97 11.82 -17.11
C HIS A 227 -32.66 12.84 -18.02
N GLU A 228 -32.99 14.02 -17.51
CA GLU A 228 -33.67 15.05 -18.32
C GLU A 228 -32.68 15.91 -19.13
N PHE A 229 -33.14 16.32 -20.31
CA PHE A 229 -32.39 17.18 -21.22
C PHE A 229 -33.19 18.46 -21.50
N LEU A 230 -32.93 19.49 -20.69
CA LEU A 230 -33.69 20.75 -20.65
C LEU A 230 -32.73 21.95 -20.57
N PRO A 231 -31.99 22.26 -21.64
CA PRO A 231 -30.89 23.23 -21.60
C PRO A 231 -31.32 24.63 -21.09
N LEU A 232 -32.52 25.09 -21.46
CA LEU A 232 -33.02 26.43 -21.11
C LEU A 232 -33.70 26.48 -19.73
N ASP A 233 -34.39 25.40 -19.36
CA ASP A 233 -35.27 25.37 -18.17
C ASP A 233 -34.65 24.64 -16.97
N LEU A 234 -33.51 23.97 -17.13
CA LEU A 234 -32.90 23.16 -16.06
C LEU A 234 -32.65 23.99 -14.81
N ALA A 235 -32.02 25.16 -14.96
CA ALA A 235 -31.68 26.01 -13.82
C ALA A 235 -32.92 26.55 -13.09
N SER A 236 -33.95 26.97 -13.84
CA SER A 236 -35.19 27.51 -13.26
C SER A 236 -35.99 26.43 -12.51
N LYS A 237 -35.97 25.18 -12.98
CA LYS A 237 -36.59 24.04 -12.29
C LYS A 237 -35.81 23.56 -11.06
N VAL A 238 -34.48 23.64 -11.08
CA VAL A 238 -33.62 23.18 -9.97
C VAL A 238 -33.66 24.16 -8.79
N GLN A 239 -33.71 25.47 -9.04
CA GLN A 239 -33.71 26.50 -8.00
C GLN A 239 -34.75 26.31 -6.87
N PRO A 240 -36.05 26.06 -7.15
CA PRO A 240 -37.05 25.82 -6.10
C PRO A 240 -36.86 24.48 -5.37
N LEU A 241 -36.20 23.49 -5.99
CA LEU A 241 -35.86 22.24 -5.31
C LEU A 241 -34.70 22.43 -4.33
N LEU A 242 -33.67 23.21 -4.71
CA LEU A 242 -32.54 23.52 -3.84
C LEU A 242 -32.99 24.29 -2.58
N SER A 243 -33.92 25.24 -2.72
CA SER A 243 -34.47 25.98 -1.57
C SER A 243 -35.32 25.10 -0.65
N LYS A 244 -36.02 24.09 -1.19
CA LYS A 244 -36.71 23.09 -0.37
C LYS A 244 -35.71 22.17 0.34
N ILE A 245 -34.70 21.68 -0.36
CA ILE A 245 -33.68 20.78 0.21
C ILE A 245 -32.90 21.43 1.35
N SER A 246 -32.64 22.74 1.31
CA SER A 246 -31.94 23.44 2.38
C SER A 246 -32.73 23.45 3.71
N THR A 247 -34.06 23.31 3.66
CA THR A 247 -34.92 23.21 4.83
C THR A 247 -35.09 21.77 5.34
N ILE A 248 -34.75 20.78 4.50
CA ILE A 248 -34.77 19.36 4.85
C ILE A 248 -33.44 19.05 5.55
N GLY A 249 -33.46 18.98 6.88
CA GLY A 249 -32.28 18.65 7.69
C GLY A 249 -32.68 18.33 9.11
N GLY A 250 -31.82 17.61 9.85
CA GLY A 250 -32.13 17.29 11.24
C GLY A 250 -31.18 16.30 11.89
N LYS A 251 -31.29 16.22 13.21
CA LYS A 251 -30.59 15.21 14.02
C LYS A 251 -31.25 13.85 13.83
N LEU A 252 -30.43 12.83 13.58
CA LEU A 252 -30.91 11.45 13.49
C LEU A 252 -31.36 10.97 14.88
N SER A 253 -32.62 10.52 15.00
CA SER A 253 -33.24 10.19 16.29
C SER A 253 -32.61 8.98 16.99
N ALA A 254 -31.98 8.08 16.21
CA ALA A 254 -31.50 6.78 16.69
C ALA A 254 -29.96 6.66 16.85
N ALA A 255 -29.18 7.70 16.54
CA ALA A 255 -27.71 7.60 16.55
C ALA A 255 -27.06 8.86 17.14
N SER A 256 -26.88 8.87 18.47
CA SER A 256 -26.17 9.93 19.23
C SER A 256 -24.72 10.19 18.80
N SER A 257 -24.19 9.44 17.82
CA SER A 257 -22.79 9.48 17.38
C SER A 257 -22.61 9.95 15.93
N VAL A 258 -23.69 10.27 15.22
CA VAL A 258 -23.63 10.85 13.86
C VAL A 258 -23.87 12.36 13.98
N PRO A 259 -23.03 13.20 13.33
CA PRO A 259 -23.25 14.64 13.28
C PRO A 259 -24.61 14.99 12.72
N GLU A 260 -25.11 16.17 13.09
CA GLU A 260 -26.31 16.75 12.51
C GLU A 260 -26.17 16.86 10.99
N ILE A 261 -27.07 16.21 10.25
CA ILE A 261 -27.01 16.19 8.79
C ILE A 261 -27.66 17.47 8.28
N GLN A 262 -26.82 18.43 7.87
CA GLN A 262 -27.26 19.65 7.23
C GLN A 262 -27.17 19.48 5.71
N LEU A 263 -28.31 19.27 5.04
CA LEU A 263 -28.33 19.13 3.58
C LEU A 263 -27.99 20.45 2.85
N SER A 264 -28.06 21.59 3.54
CA SER A 264 -27.64 22.90 3.05
C SER A 264 -26.16 22.94 2.61
N GLN A 265 -25.30 22.09 3.18
CA GLN A 265 -23.89 22.05 2.80
C GLN A 265 -23.67 21.71 1.32
N TYR A 266 -24.60 20.97 0.70
CA TYR A 266 -24.49 20.56 -0.70
C TYR A 266 -24.95 21.64 -1.69
N GLN A 267 -25.62 22.71 -1.21
CA GLN A 267 -26.25 23.69 -2.09
C GLN A 267 -25.28 24.29 -3.11
N SER A 268 -24.14 24.81 -2.66
CA SER A 268 -23.13 25.41 -3.55
C SER A 268 -22.57 24.39 -4.56
N ALA A 269 -22.35 23.14 -4.13
CA ALA A 269 -21.87 22.09 -5.03
C ALA A 269 -22.91 21.71 -6.09
N LEU A 270 -24.20 21.72 -5.75
CA LEU A 270 -25.30 21.42 -6.66
C LEU A 270 -25.57 22.58 -7.64
N GLU A 271 -25.44 23.83 -7.21
CA GLU A 271 -25.48 25.00 -8.09
C GLU A 271 -24.35 24.93 -9.13
N LYS A 272 -23.15 24.55 -8.69
CA LYS A 272 -22.01 24.32 -9.60
C LYS A 272 -22.29 23.17 -10.58
N LEU A 273 -22.82 22.05 -10.10
CA LEU A 273 -23.20 20.93 -10.96
C LEU A 273 -24.26 21.33 -11.99
N THR A 274 -25.26 22.11 -11.58
CA THR A 274 -26.33 22.60 -12.47
C THR A 274 -25.75 23.46 -13.57
N THR A 275 -24.83 24.37 -13.23
CA THR A 275 -24.10 25.19 -14.20
C THR A 275 -23.33 24.33 -15.22
N LEU A 276 -22.59 23.33 -14.75
CA LEU A 276 -21.86 22.39 -15.61
C LEU A 276 -22.79 21.60 -16.53
N ARG A 277 -23.94 21.15 -16.03
CA ARG A 277 -24.94 20.45 -16.85
C ARG A 277 -25.56 21.36 -17.90
N VAL A 278 -25.91 22.61 -17.55
CA VAL A 278 -26.40 23.60 -18.53
C VAL A 278 -25.37 23.81 -19.64
N LEU A 279 -24.09 24.01 -19.29
CA LEU A 279 -23.01 24.15 -20.27
C LEU A 279 -22.88 22.91 -21.18
N GLN A 280 -22.96 21.71 -20.59
CA GLN A 280 -22.89 20.46 -21.33
C GLN A 280 -24.09 20.29 -22.28
N GLN A 281 -25.30 20.58 -21.83
CA GLN A 281 -26.51 20.46 -22.64
C GLN A 281 -26.53 21.52 -23.75
N ALA A 282 -26.15 22.76 -23.44
CA ALA A 282 -26.02 23.85 -24.40
C ALA A 282 -25.02 23.50 -25.50
N SER A 283 -23.85 22.96 -25.15
CA SER A 283 -22.82 22.54 -26.10
C SER A 283 -23.25 21.43 -27.06
N ARG A 284 -24.30 20.66 -26.73
CA ARG A 284 -24.81 19.59 -27.60
C ARG A 284 -25.83 20.10 -28.63
N ILE A 285 -26.52 21.20 -28.36
CA ILE A 285 -27.59 21.72 -29.23
C ILE A 285 -27.13 22.93 -30.02
N PHE A 286 -26.45 23.87 -29.37
CA PHE A 286 -26.09 25.14 -29.97
C PHE A 286 -24.71 25.05 -30.59
N GLN A 287 -24.53 25.71 -31.74
CA GLN A 287 -23.21 25.91 -32.37
C GLN A 287 -22.59 27.25 -31.93
N SER A 288 -23.39 28.29 -31.78
CA SER A 288 -22.96 29.60 -31.28
C SER A 288 -24.07 30.23 -30.45
N MET A 289 -23.70 30.97 -29.40
CA MET A 289 -24.61 31.65 -28.47
C MET A 289 -23.98 32.94 -27.95
N LYS A 290 -24.78 33.97 -27.68
CA LYS A 290 -24.28 35.17 -26.99
C LYS A 290 -23.90 34.86 -25.54
N ILE A 291 -22.79 35.44 -25.06
CA ILE A 291 -22.33 35.28 -23.67
C ILE A 291 -23.43 35.71 -22.69
N ASP A 292 -24.11 36.83 -22.96
CA ASP A 292 -25.19 37.33 -22.11
C ASP A 292 -26.36 36.34 -21.98
N MET A 293 -26.69 35.62 -23.06
CA MET A 293 -27.77 34.64 -23.04
C MET A 293 -27.37 33.45 -22.17
N LEU A 294 -26.13 32.98 -22.33
CA LEU A 294 -25.60 31.88 -21.52
C LEU A 294 -25.59 32.24 -20.03
N SER A 295 -25.16 33.45 -19.69
CA SER A 295 -25.18 33.94 -18.30
C SER A 295 -26.60 34.08 -17.75
N ARG A 296 -27.59 34.50 -18.56
CA ARG A 296 -29.01 34.54 -18.12
C ARG A 296 -29.61 33.16 -17.86
N MET A 297 -29.14 32.12 -18.56
CA MET A 297 -29.58 30.74 -18.32
C MET A 297 -29.11 30.19 -16.97
N ILE A 298 -28.10 30.82 -16.34
CA ILE A 298 -27.49 30.39 -15.09
C ILE A 298 -27.71 31.48 -14.03
N PRO A 299 -28.84 31.46 -13.30
CA PRO A 299 -29.21 32.50 -12.34
C PRO A 299 -28.41 32.42 -11.02
N PHE A 300 -27.56 31.41 -10.83
CA PHE A 300 -26.89 31.13 -9.56
C PHE A 300 -25.62 31.94 -9.33
N PHE A 301 -24.93 32.33 -10.41
CA PHE A 301 -23.58 32.89 -10.34
C PHE A 301 -23.40 34.06 -11.30
N ASP A 302 -22.49 34.96 -10.94
CA ASP A 302 -22.08 36.05 -11.82
C ASP A 302 -21.33 35.53 -13.05
N SER A 303 -21.35 36.33 -14.13
CA SER A 303 -20.72 35.98 -15.41
C SER A 303 -19.25 35.56 -15.26
N ASN A 304 -18.49 36.21 -14.37
CA ASN A 304 -17.07 35.90 -14.14
C ASN A 304 -16.86 34.50 -13.53
N VAL A 305 -17.76 34.08 -12.64
CA VAL A 305 -17.70 32.76 -12.00
C VAL A 305 -18.13 31.69 -12.99
N VAL A 306 -19.19 31.95 -13.76
CA VAL A 306 -19.63 31.07 -14.85
C VAL A 306 -18.51 30.87 -15.87
N GLU A 307 -17.84 31.95 -16.28
CA GLU A 307 -16.72 31.90 -17.21
C GLU A 307 -15.56 31.07 -16.66
N LYS A 308 -15.16 31.30 -15.40
CA LYS A 308 -14.11 30.49 -14.75
C LYS A 308 -14.45 28.99 -14.74
N MET A 309 -15.70 28.66 -14.45
CA MET A 309 -16.18 27.27 -14.49
C MET A 309 -16.20 26.70 -15.91
N ALA A 310 -16.58 27.52 -16.89
CA ALA A 310 -16.54 27.17 -18.31
C ALA A 310 -15.12 26.86 -18.78
N VAL A 311 -14.14 27.68 -18.41
CA VAL A 311 -12.71 27.46 -18.72
C VAL A 311 -12.21 26.16 -18.10
N ASP A 312 -12.57 25.89 -16.84
CA ASP A 312 -12.18 24.63 -16.18
C ASP A 312 -12.81 23.40 -16.84
N ALA A 313 -14.08 23.49 -17.23
CA ALA A 313 -14.77 22.45 -18.00
C ALA A 313 -14.12 22.20 -19.36
N VAL A 314 -13.65 23.25 -20.05
CA VAL A 314 -12.93 23.12 -21.33
C VAL A 314 -11.54 22.51 -21.11
N LYS A 315 -10.81 22.95 -20.08
CA LYS A 315 -9.48 22.44 -19.72
C LYS A 315 -9.48 20.92 -19.53
N HIS A 316 -10.53 20.37 -18.93
CA HIS A 316 -10.68 18.94 -18.66
C HIS A 316 -11.49 18.18 -19.71
N ASN A 317 -11.66 18.76 -20.91
CA ASN A 317 -12.39 18.14 -22.02
C ASN A 317 -13.85 17.75 -21.70
N PHE A 318 -14.47 18.39 -20.71
CA PHE A 318 -15.88 18.15 -20.39
C PHE A 318 -16.82 18.82 -21.40
N VAL A 319 -16.47 20.02 -21.86
CA VAL A 319 -17.22 20.80 -22.85
C VAL A 319 -16.26 21.34 -23.90
N ALA A 320 -16.64 21.25 -25.18
CA ALA A 320 -15.87 21.82 -26.29
C ALA A 320 -16.42 23.20 -26.64
N MET A 321 -15.75 24.26 -26.17
CA MET A 321 -16.25 25.63 -26.25
C MET A 321 -15.11 26.63 -26.43
N LYS A 322 -15.34 27.67 -27.24
CA LYS A 322 -14.45 28.81 -27.46
C LYS A 322 -15.20 30.11 -27.17
N VAL A 323 -14.66 30.93 -26.27
CA VAL A 323 -15.25 32.21 -25.90
C VAL A 323 -14.59 33.32 -26.71
N ASN A 324 -15.37 34.12 -27.43
CA ASN A 324 -14.91 35.29 -28.16
C ASN A 324 -15.52 36.56 -27.54
N HIS A 325 -14.72 37.27 -26.75
CA HIS A 325 -15.16 38.50 -26.08
C HIS A 325 -15.34 39.67 -27.05
N LEU A 326 -14.59 39.73 -28.17
CA LEU A 326 -14.74 40.80 -29.15
C LEU A 326 -16.12 40.76 -29.83
N SER A 327 -16.61 39.54 -30.14
CA SER A 327 -17.95 39.35 -30.71
C SER A 327 -19.05 39.14 -29.67
N GLY A 328 -18.69 39.08 -28.38
CA GLY A 328 -19.63 38.76 -27.30
C GLY A 328 -20.30 37.38 -27.43
N ALA A 329 -19.61 36.41 -28.04
CA ALA A 329 -20.21 35.12 -28.43
C ALA A 329 -19.35 33.93 -28.01
N VAL A 330 -20.06 32.87 -27.62
CA VAL A 330 -19.55 31.55 -27.28
C VAL A 330 -19.81 30.63 -28.46
N HIS A 331 -18.76 30.00 -28.97
CA HIS A 331 -18.85 29.01 -30.04
C HIS A 331 -18.67 27.63 -29.42
N PHE A 332 -19.66 26.77 -29.60
CA PHE A 332 -19.63 25.37 -29.15
C PHE A 332 -19.30 24.47 -30.34
N GLY A 333 -18.43 23.49 -30.12
CA GLY A 333 -18.16 22.50 -31.15
C GLY A 333 -16.79 21.85 -31.06
N LYS A 334 -16.74 20.61 -31.55
CA LYS A 334 -15.51 19.89 -31.87
C LYS A 334 -15.21 20.12 -33.36
N MET A 335 -14.83 21.35 -33.76
CA MET A 335 -14.53 21.65 -35.18
C MET A 335 -13.16 21.13 -35.64
N ASP A 336 -12.51 20.27 -34.85
CA ASP A 336 -11.23 19.67 -35.22
C ASP A 336 -11.45 18.27 -35.82
N ILE A 337 -10.65 17.95 -36.84
CA ILE A 337 -10.66 16.68 -37.59
C ILE A 337 -10.44 15.45 -36.66
N GLU A 338 -9.85 15.68 -35.49
CA GLU A 338 -9.60 14.69 -34.44
C GLU A 338 -10.77 14.46 -33.48
N SER A 339 -11.94 15.05 -33.75
CA SER A 339 -13.11 14.89 -32.88
C SER A 339 -13.59 13.43 -32.78
N ASP A 340 -13.98 12.98 -31.59
CA ASP A 340 -14.61 11.64 -31.40
C ASP A 340 -15.84 11.42 -32.29
N ALA A 341 -16.49 12.49 -32.74
CA ALA A 341 -17.62 12.41 -33.66
C ALA A 341 -17.17 11.81 -35.01
N LEU A 342 -16.04 12.28 -35.56
CA LEU A 342 -15.45 11.75 -36.79
C LEU A 342 -14.95 10.30 -36.61
N GLY A 343 -14.32 10.00 -35.47
CA GLY A 343 -13.87 8.64 -35.15
C GLY A 343 -15.01 7.63 -34.97
N SER A 344 -16.13 8.05 -34.39
CA SER A 344 -17.30 7.18 -34.17
C SER A 344 -18.21 7.01 -35.38
N HIS A 345 -18.11 7.86 -36.41
CA HIS A 345 -18.93 7.74 -37.62
C HIS A 345 -18.72 6.40 -38.35
N LEU A 346 -17.50 5.86 -38.39
CA LEU A 346 -17.26 4.53 -38.98
C LEU A 346 -17.91 3.41 -38.18
N CYS A 347 -17.90 3.50 -36.84
CA CYS A 347 -18.59 2.54 -35.97
C CYS A 347 -20.10 2.62 -36.17
N VAL A 348 -20.68 3.82 -36.15
CA VAL A 348 -22.12 4.03 -36.37
C VAL A 348 -22.55 3.57 -37.76
N PHE A 349 -21.75 3.86 -38.79
CA PHE A 349 -21.97 3.36 -40.14
C PHE A 349 -21.93 1.84 -40.20
N THR A 350 -20.92 1.22 -39.58
CA THR A 350 -20.77 -0.24 -39.52
C THR A 350 -21.94 -0.89 -38.78
N ASP A 351 -22.36 -0.35 -37.65
CA ASP A 351 -23.52 -0.86 -36.89
C ASP A 351 -24.82 -0.70 -37.66
N SER A 352 -25.01 0.44 -38.33
CA SER A 352 -26.18 0.71 -39.16
C SER A 352 -26.22 -0.21 -40.38
N LEU A 353 -25.07 -0.44 -41.03
CA LEU A 353 -24.93 -1.36 -42.15
C LEU A 353 -25.12 -2.81 -41.71
N ASN A 354 -24.62 -3.21 -40.55
CA ASN A 354 -24.84 -4.54 -39.99
C ASN A 354 -26.31 -4.78 -39.64
N LYS A 355 -27.01 -3.77 -39.09
CA LYS A 355 -28.47 -3.80 -38.87
C LYS A 355 -29.22 -3.88 -40.19
N ALA A 356 -28.85 -3.09 -41.20
CA ALA A 356 -29.46 -3.17 -42.52
C ALA A 356 -29.22 -4.54 -43.18
N ARG A 357 -27.99 -5.07 -43.07
CA ARG A 357 -27.61 -6.40 -43.56
C ARG A 357 -28.41 -7.50 -42.87
N SER A 358 -28.61 -7.45 -41.56
CA SER A 358 -29.39 -8.46 -40.85
C SER A 358 -30.89 -8.43 -41.19
N LEU A 359 -31.40 -7.27 -41.64
CA LEU A 359 -32.78 -7.14 -42.15
C LEU A 359 -32.92 -7.62 -43.60
N ILE A 360 -31.95 -7.29 -44.47
CA ILE A 360 -31.97 -7.65 -45.91
C ILE A 360 -31.62 -9.12 -46.12
N HIS A 361 -30.60 -9.61 -45.42
CA HIS A 361 -30.15 -10.99 -45.46
C HIS A 361 -30.07 -11.51 -44.02
N PRO A 362 -31.23 -11.83 -43.40
CA PRO A 362 -31.23 -12.44 -42.08
C PRO A 362 -30.34 -13.67 -42.13
N PRO A 363 -29.43 -13.85 -41.17
CA PRO A 363 -28.53 -14.98 -41.17
C PRO A 363 -29.38 -16.23 -41.17
N VAL A 364 -29.46 -16.92 -42.31
CA VAL A 364 -30.04 -18.25 -42.37
C VAL A 364 -29.23 -19.04 -41.36
N HIS A 365 -29.85 -19.49 -40.28
CA HIS A 365 -29.28 -20.40 -39.31
C HIS A 365 -29.03 -21.74 -40.03
N LYS A 366 -28.12 -21.76 -41.00
CA LYS A 366 -27.49 -23.00 -41.44
C LYS A 366 -26.74 -23.46 -40.19
N PRO A 367 -27.05 -24.66 -39.66
CA PRO A 367 -26.27 -25.20 -38.55
C PRO A 367 -24.81 -25.10 -38.99
N SER A 368 -24.05 -24.32 -38.23
CA SER A 368 -22.70 -23.95 -38.62
C SER A 368 -21.93 -25.24 -38.90
N LYS A 369 -21.37 -25.38 -40.10
CA LYS A 369 -20.39 -26.43 -40.43
C LYS A 369 -19.12 -26.38 -39.54
N LEU A 370 -19.07 -25.48 -38.54
CA LEU A 370 -18.08 -25.49 -37.47
C LEU A 370 -18.13 -26.75 -36.59
N GLY A 371 -19.24 -27.50 -36.59
CA GLY A 371 -19.32 -28.79 -35.91
C GLY A 371 -18.51 -29.91 -36.57
N GLU A 372 -18.23 -29.82 -37.88
CA GLU A 372 -17.52 -30.88 -38.62
C GLU A 372 -16.00 -30.67 -38.64
N ASN A 373 -15.51 -29.43 -38.54
CA ASN A 373 -14.09 -29.12 -38.70
C ASN A 373 -13.24 -29.21 -37.43
N PHE A 374 -13.85 -29.31 -36.25
CA PHE A 374 -13.13 -29.52 -34.99
C PHE A 374 -13.58 -30.84 -34.37
N SER A 375 -12.80 -31.91 -34.60
CA SER A 375 -12.88 -33.12 -33.77
C SER A 375 -12.39 -32.78 -32.36
N LEU A 376 -13.29 -32.16 -31.57
CA LEU A 376 -13.07 -31.84 -30.16
C LEU A 376 -12.67 -33.08 -29.37
N ALA A 377 -13.22 -34.25 -29.71
CA ALA A 377 -12.86 -35.51 -29.08
C ALA A 377 -11.36 -35.83 -29.21
N GLY A 378 -10.79 -35.69 -30.40
CA GLY A 378 -9.36 -35.97 -30.63
C GLY A 378 -8.42 -34.96 -29.96
N VAL A 379 -8.83 -33.70 -29.88
CA VAL A 379 -8.06 -32.66 -29.16
C VAL A 379 -8.13 -32.88 -27.66
N VAL A 380 -9.30 -33.22 -27.12
CA VAL A 380 -9.51 -33.50 -25.70
C VAL A 380 -8.72 -34.73 -25.25
N GLU A 381 -8.71 -35.81 -26.03
CA GLU A 381 -7.90 -37.00 -25.70
C GLU A 381 -6.39 -36.72 -25.70
N LYS A 382 -5.91 -35.92 -26.66
CA LYS A 382 -4.49 -35.51 -26.72
C LYS A 382 -4.11 -34.65 -25.52
N GLU A 383 -4.93 -33.67 -25.16
CA GLU A 383 -4.70 -32.82 -23.98
C GLU A 383 -4.81 -33.63 -22.67
N HIS A 384 -5.73 -34.60 -22.58
CA HIS A 384 -5.84 -35.48 -21.43
C HIS A 384 -4.59 -36.35 -21.23
N LYS A 385 -4.08 -36.97 -22.30
CA LYS A 385 -2.82 -37.74 -22.26
C LYS A 385 -1.63 -36.85 -21.88
N ARG A 386 -1.58 -35.62 -22.42
CA ARG A 386 -0.53 -34.64 -22.09
C ARG A 386 -0.57 -34.23 -20.61
N LEU A 387 -1.76 -34.01 -20.05
CA LEU A 387 -1.95 -33.69 -18.63
C LEU A 387 -1.54 -34.84 -17.72
N LEU A 388 -1.89 -36.09 -18.07
CA LEU A 388 -1.46 -37.28 -17.31
C LEU A 388 0.07 -37.45 -17.33
N ALA A 389 0.70 -37.29 -18.49
CA ALA A 389 2.16 -37.33 -18.60
C ALA A 389 2.81 -36.23 -17.76
N ARG A 390 2.25 -35.01 -17.78
CA ARG A 390 2.73 -33.88 -16.96
C ARG A 390 2.59 -34.18 -15.47
N LYS A 391 1.49 -34.80 -15.02
CA LYS A 391 1.30 -35.21 -13.63
C LYS A 391 2.40 -36.20 -13.18
N SER A 392 2.68 -37.22 -14.00
CA SER A 392 3.74 -38.19 -13.70
C SER A 392 5.13 -37.55 -13.60
N ILE A 393 5.44 -36.59 -14.48
CA ILE A 393 6.72 -35.86 -14.43
C ILE A 393 6.83 -35.01 -13.16
N ILE A 394 5.74 -34.34 -12.76
CA ILE A 394 5.71 -33.53 -11.53
C ILE A 394 5.90 -34.41 -10.30
N GLU A 395 5.24 -35.57 -10.25
CA GLU A 395 5.33 -36.50 -9.13
C GLU A 395 6.76 -37.06 -8.98
N LYS A 396 7.40 -37.48 -10.09
CA LYS A 396 8.82 -37.89 -10.08
C LYS A 396 9.75 -36.79 -9.60
N ARG A 397 9.57 -35.54 -10.09
CA ARG A 397 10.39 -34.40 -9.64
C ARG A 397 10.20 -34.10 -8.15
N LYS A 398 9.00 -34.32 -7.63
CA LYS A 398 8.71 -34.15 -6.20
C LYS A 398 9.41 -35.23 -5.37
N GLU A 399 9.35 -36.49 -5.79
CA GLU A 399 10.07 -37.60 -5.14
C GLU A 399 11.59 -37.37 -5.16
N ASP A 400 12.16 -36.93 -6.28
CA ASP A 400 13.59 -36.65 -6.40
C ASP A 400 14.02 -35.51 -5.48
N LEU A 401 13.21 -34.46 -5.35
CA LEU A 401 13.44 -33.36 -4.41
C LEU A 401 13.38 -33.84 -2.94
N GLU A 402 12.38 -34.67 -2.60
CA GLU A 402 12.26 -35.26 -1.26
C GLU A 402 13.46 -36.13 -0.92
N ARG A 403 13.98 -36.93 -1.88
CA ARG A 403 15.20 -37.72 -1.71
C ARG A 403 16.43 -36.84 -1.48
N GLN A 404 16.60 -35.78 -2.26
CA GLN A 404 17.72 -34.85 -2.09
C GLN A 404 17.70 -34.14 -0.74
N ILE A 405 16.50 -33.78 -0.24
CA ILE A 405 16.35 -33.18 1.09
C ILE A 405 16.74 -34.20 2.17
N LEU A 406 16.26 -35.43 2.07
CA LEU A 406 16.58 -36.49 3.02
C LEU A 406 18.09 -36.83 3.05
N GLU A 407 18.75 -36.85 1.89
CA GLU A 407 20.20 -37.02 1.81
C GLU A 407 20.96 -35.87 2.47
N LYS A 408 20.53 -34.62 2.25
CA LYS A 408 21.11 -33.44 2.91
C LYS A 408 20.96 -33.51 4.42
N GLU A 409 19.79 -33.89 4.92
CA GLU A 409 19.54 -34.07 6.36
C GLU A 409 20.46 -35.15 6.97
N LYS A 410 20.62 -36.30 6.31
CA LYS A 410 21.55 -37.36 6.74
C LYS A 410 23.00 -36.88 6.77
N VAL A 411 23.41 -36.10 5.77
CA VAL A 411 24.77 -35.52 5.73
C VAL A 411 24.96 -34.52 6.87
N GLU A 412 23.97 -33.68 7.18
CA GLU A 412 24.04 -32.76 8.32
C GLU A 412 24.06 -33.49 9.66
N GLU A 413 23.28 -34.54 9.83
CA GLU A 413 23.27 -35.37 11.05
C GLU A 413 24.61 -36.10 11.25
N SER A 414 25.18 -36.66 10.18
CA SER A 414 26.52 -37.28 10.22
C SER A 414 27.61 -36.28 10.58
N LYS A 415 27.52 -35.03 10.10
CA LYS A 415 28.43 -33.94 10.47
C LYS A 415 28.30 -33.60 11.96
N ARG A 416 27.08 -33.49 12.50
CA ARG A 416 26.85 -33.27 13.94
C ARG A 416 27.47 -34.38 14.80
N LEU A 417 27.25 -35.65 14.42
CA LEU A 417 27.84 -36.79 15.12
C LEU A 417 29.38 -36.79 15.05
N SER A 418 29.95 -36.39 13.90
CA SER A 418 31.42 -36.28 13.77
C SER A 418 32.02 -35.20 14.67
N ILE A 419 31.31 -34.06 14.83
CA ILE A 419 31.71 -32.97 15.73
C ILE A 419 31.63 -33.43 17.18
N GLN A 420 30.58 -34.16 17.56
CA GLN A 420 30.42 -34.70 18.90
C GLN A 420 31.47 -35.77 19.25
N LYS A 421 31.84 -36.63 18.29
CA LYS A 421 32.95 -37.59 18.47
C LYS A 421 34.28 -36.87 18.68
N LYS A 422 34.57 -35.85 17.86
CA LYS A 422 35.77 -35.03 18.02
C LYS A 422 35.82 -34.35 19.38
N SER A 423 34.71 -33.80 19.88
CA SER A 423 34.69 -33.18 21.20
C SER A 423 34.89 -34.20 22.33
N ALA A 424 34.33 -35.40 22.20
CA ALA A 424 34.52 -36.49 23.17
C ALA A 424 35.96 -37.02 23.18
N ASP A 425 36.59 -37.13 22.02
CA ASP A 425 38.00 -37.54 21.91
C ASP A 425 38.95 -36.47 22.46
N GLU A 426 38.65 -35.19 22.23
CA GLU A 426 39.37 -34.07 22.88
C GLU A 426 39.23 -34.08 24.41
N GLU A 427 38.06 -34.45 24.94
CA GLU A 427 37.84 -34.58 26.39
C GLU A 427 38.60 -35.77 26.98
N ARG A 428 38.64 -36.91 26.28
CA ARG A 428 39.49 -38.07 26.66
C ARG A 428 40.97 -37.74 26.66
N GLU A 429 41.45 -37.01 25.65
CA GLU A 429 42.82 -36.51 25.57
C GLU A 429 43.18 -35.62 26.77
N ARG A 430 42.25 -34.76 27.21
CA ARG A 430 42.45 -33.95 28.44
C ARG A 430 42.54 -34.82 29.69
N LEU A 431 41.66 -35.80 29.84
CA LEU A 431 41.67 -36.73 30.98
C LEU A 431 42.95 -37.57 31.03
N LEU A 432 43.47 -38.02 29.89
CA LEU A 432 44.75 -38.73 29.80
C LEU A 432 45.94 -37.83 30.16
N LYS A 433 45.94 -36.57 29.72
CA LYS A 433 46.95 -35.59 30.11
C LYS A 433 46.91 -35.31 31.62
N ASP A 434 45.71 -35.22 32.21
CA ASP A 434 45.53 -35.03 33.65
C ASP A 434 45.99 -36.26 34.45
N GLN A 435 45.71 -37.48 33.99
CA GLN A 435 46.27 -38.71 34.59
C GLN A 435 47.79 -38.76 34.50
N ARG A 436 48.39 -38.41 33.36
CA ARG A 436 49.85 -38.35 33.19
C ARG A 436 50.47 -37.34 34.15
N LEU A 437 49.85 -36.17 34.34
CA LEU A 437 50.29 -35.17 35.31
C LEU A 437 50.21 -35.71 36.75
N ARG A 438 49.14 -36.42 37.13
CA ARG A 438 49.04 -37.06 38.45
C ARG A 438 50.08 -38.17 38.64
N GLN A 439 50.38 -38.96 37.62
CA GLN A 439 51.44 -39.97 37.67
C GLN A 439 52.82 -39.31 37.79
N GLN A 440 53.11 -38.25 37.03
CA GLN A 440 54.34 -37.49 37.16
C GLN A 440 54.46 -36.82 38.53
N GLN A 441 53.36 -36.35 39.13
CA GLN A 441 53.35 -35.82 40.49
C GLN A 441 53.63 -36.90 41.54
N ARG A 442 53.08 -38.12 41.39
CA ARG A 442 53.41 -39.27 42.25
C ARG A 442 54.88 -39.65 42.15
N ILE A 443 55.41 -39.74 40.92
CA ILE A 443 56.84 -40.02 40.67
C ILE A 443 57.71 -38.91 41.25
N SER A 444 57.32 -37.64 41.12
CA SER A 444 58.04 -36.51 41.73
C SER A 444 58.00 -36.53 43.25
N GLN A 445 56.91 -36.99 43.87
CA GLN A 445 56.83 -37.20 45.32
C GLN A 445 57.71 -38.37 45.77
N GLU A 446 57.72 -39.49 45.03
CA GLU A 446 58.63 -40.61 45.30
C GLU A 446 60.11 -40.23 45.13
N ILE A 447 60.44 -39.40 44.14
CA ILE A 447 61.80 -38.86 43.96
C ILE A 447 62.15 -37.93 45.12
N LYS A 448 61.23 -37.05 45.55
CA LYS A 448 61.45 -36.18 46.72
C LYS A 448 61.62 -36.97 48.02
N ASP A 449 60.92 -38.08 48.18
CA ASP A 449 61.08 -38.95 49.36
C ASP A 449 62.37 -39.78 49.29
N LYS A 450 62.81 -40.19 48.09
CA LYS A 450 64.13 -40.79 47.87
C LYS A 450 65.26 -39.78 48.10
N ASP A 451 65.10 -38.53 47.66
CA ASP A 451 66.05 -37.43 47.88
C ASP A 451 66.09 -37.02 49.35
N LYS A 452 64.97 -37.06 50.08
CA LYS A 452 64.97 -36.88 51.55
C LYS A 452 65.72 -38.00 52.26
N ARG A 453 65.53 -39.26 51.86
CA ARG A 453 66.30 -40.40 52.41
C ARG A 453 67.78 -40.34 52.04
N ALA A 454 68.12 -39.80 50.86
CA ALA A 454 69.50 -39.55 50.46
C ALA A 454 70.11 -38.36 51.21
N ALA A 455 69.33 -37.31 51.47
CA ALA A 455 69.71 -36.17 52.30
C ALA A 455 69.87 -36.58 53.77
N GLU A 456 69.03 -37.47 54.31
CA GLU A 456 69.19 -38.07 55.64
C GLU A 456 70.51 -38.87 55.73
N LYS A 457 70.88 -39.61 54.69
CA LYS A 457 72.20 -40.29 54.61
C LYS A 457 73.37 -39.32 54.47
N ILE A 458 73.22 -38.24 53.69
CA ILE A 458 74.23 -37.18 53.56
C ILE A 458 74.35 -36.38 54.87
N ILE A 459 73.27 -36.26 55.67
CA ILE A 459 73.27 -35.67 57.01
C ILE A 459 73.91 -36.62 58.04
N GLU A 460 73.70 -37.94 57.95
CA GLU A 460 74.45 -38.94 58.74
C GLU A 460 75.95 -38.94 58.41
N ASP A 461 76.31 -38.74 57.13
CA ASP A 461 77.69 -38.67 56.66
C ASP A 461 78.36 -37.31 56.99
N PHE A 462 77.59 -36.21 57.07
CA PHE A 462 78.07 -34.91 57.57
C PHE A 462 78.13 -34.82 59.10
N GLN A 463 77.49 -35.73 59.85
CA GLN A 463 77.50 -35.76 61.31
C GLN A 463 78.72 -36.46 61.94
N LYS A 464 79.68 -36.97 61.15
CA LYS A 464 80.92 -37.59 61.66
C LYS A 464 82.19 -36.75 61.53
N ILE A 465 82.15 -35.50 61.07
CA ILE A 465 83.35 -34.65 60.96
C ILE A 465 83.12 -33.25 61.55
N ASN A 466 83.58 -33.10 62.81
CA ASN A 466 83.92 -31.87 63.58
C ASN A 466 82.89 -30.72 63.72
N LYS A 467 82.39 -30.47 64.94
CA LYS A 467 82.95 -29.67 66.08
C LYS A 467 82.85 -28.14 65.91
N LYS A 468 82.18 -27.53 66.90
CA LYS A 468 81.88 -26.10 67.14
C LYS A 468 80.78 -25.56 66.20
N GLY A 469 79.60 -25.14 66.63
CA GLY A 469 79.10 -24.73 67.92
C GLY A 469 78.44 -23.37 67.75
N GLU A 470 77.11 -23.32 67.62
CA GLU A 470 76.21 -22.41 68.35
C GLU A 470 74.74 -22.75 68.01
N LYS A 471 73.83 -22.38 68.90
CA LYS A 471 72.55 -23.03 69.19
C LYS A 471 71.35 -22.15 68.79
N ILE A 472 70.26 -22.82 68.40
CA ILE A 472 68.85 -22.52 68.74
C ILE A 472 68.17 -21.33 68.03
N LEU A 473 67.02 -21.58 67.37
CA LEU A 473 65.70 -21.17 67.90
C LEU A 473 64.54 -21.85 67.14
N ILE A 474 63.75 -22.60 67.89
CA ILE A 474 62.40 -23.06 67.54
C ILE A 474 61.45 -21.93 67.94
N GLU A 475 60.57 -21.48 67.05
CA GLU A 475 59.27 -20.88 67.40
C GLU A 475 58.51 -20.64 66.08
N GLY A 476 57.24 -20.98 65.91
CA GLY A 476 56.25 -21.44 66.87
C GLY A 476 54.97 -21.89 66.16
N ASP A 477 54.03 -22.37 66.97
CA ASP A 477 52.68 -22.80 66.57
C ASP A 477 51.96 -21.75 65.71
N MET A 478 51.62 -22.11 64.48
CA MET A 478 50.67 -21.34 63.68
C MET A 478 49.26 -21.83 63.95
N THR A 479 48.50 -21.01 64.68
CA THR A 479 47.06 -21.14 64.91
C THR A 479 46.30 -21.38 63.61
N LYS A 480 45.21 -22.16 63.70
CA LYS A 480 44.29 -22.56 62.61
C LYS A 480 43.78 -21.41 61.72
N GLN A 481 43.93 -20.15 62.15
CA GLN A 481 43.58 -18.93 61.42
C GLN A 481 44.62 -18.54 60.35
N SER A 482 45.92 -18.67 60.61
CA SER A 482 46.95 -18.39 59.58
C SER A 482 47.01 -19.45 58.49
N ALA A 483 46.65 -20.70 58.81
CA ALA A 483 46.48 -21.74 57.79
C ALA A 483 45.32 -21.41 56.82
N MET A 484 44.21 -20.84 57.32
CA MET A 484 43.10 -20.39 56.46
C MET A 484 43.44 -19.12 55.66
N GLU A 485 44.23 -18.21 56.21
CA GLU A 485 44.71 -17.01 55.51
C GLU A 485 45.72 -17.34 54.39
N VAL A 486 46.61 -18.31 54.63
CA VAL A 486 47.54 -18.85 53.62
C VAL A 486 46.80 -19.59 52.51
N VAL A 487 45.73 -20.34 52.83
CA VAL A 487 44.88 -20.99 51.81
C VAL A 487 44.08 -19.95 51.01
N ARG A 488 43.54 -18.91 51.65
CA ARG A 488 42.79 -17.84 50.97
C ARG A 488 43.67 -16.99 50.07
N THR A 489 44.86 -16.62 50.54
CA THR A 489 45.85 -15.89 49.73
C THR A 489 46.39 -16.73 48.58
N ARG A 490 46.53 -18.05 48.75
CA ARG A 490 46.89 -18.98 47.67
C ARG A 490 45.79 -19.08 46.61
N GLN A 491 44.51 -19.17 47.02
CA GLN A 491 43.38 -19.16 46.08
C GLN A 491 43.24 -17.83 45.32
N ILE A 492 43.51 -16.69 45.96
CA ILE A 492 43.52 -15.39 45.29
C ILE A 492 44.67 -15.30 44.29
N ARG A 493 45.88 -15.74 44.66
CA ARG A 493 47.03 -15.79 43.72
C ARG A 493 46.78 -16.71 42.53
N GLU A 494 46.17 -17.88 42.75
CA GLU A 494 45.79 -18.79 41.67
C GLU A 494 44.74 -18.18 40.74
N ARG A 495 43.78 -17.40 41.28
CA ARG A 495 42.82 -16.64 40.46
C ARG A 495 43.50 -15.54 39.65
N ASP A 496 44.38 -14.76 40.26
CA ASP A 496 45.12 -13.69 39.58
C ASP A 496 46.05 -14.26 38.48
N GLU A 497 46.64 -15.44 38.70
CA GLU A 497 47.43 -16.13 37.69
C GLU A 497 46.58 -16.66 36.53
N MET A 498 45.38 -17.18 36.82
CA MET A 498 44.42 -17.59 35.81
C MET A 498 43.88 -16.40 35.01
N GLU A 499 43.63 -15.27 35.65
CA GLU A 499 43.21 -14.04 34.99
C GLU A 499 44.32 -13.49 34.08
N LYS A 500 45.58 -13.50 34.53
CA LYS A 500 46.74 -13.16 33.69
C LYS A 500 46.88 -14.10 32.48
N LYS A 501 46.57 -15.40 32.64
CA LYS A 501 46.55 -16.36 31.50
C LYS A 501 45.41 -16.06 30.54
N LEU A 502 44.21 -15.74 31.03
CA LEU A 502 43.07 -15.33 30.20
C LEU A 502 43.35 -14.03 29.44
N GLN A 503 43.98 -13.04 30.08
CA GLN A 503 44.39 -11.81 29.41
C GLN A 503 45.44 -12.05 28.32
N LYS A 504 46.40 -12.97 28.55
CA LYS A 504 47.36 -13.39 27.50
C LYS A 504 46.68 -14.10 26.33
N LEU A 505 45.70 -14.96 26.60
CA LEU A 505 44.90 -15.61 25.56
C LEU A 505 44.04 -14.61 24.78
N ALA A 506 43.42 -13.64 25.46
CA ALA A 506 42.66 -12.57 24.81
C ALA A 506 43.55 -11.75 23.87
N LYS A 507 44.76 -11.39 24.30
CA LYS A 507 45.75 -10.72 23.43
C LYS A 507 46.13 -11.59 22.23
N LYS A 508 46.37 -12.90 22.44
CA LYS A 508 46.66 -13.83 21.33
C LYS A 508 45.51 -13.93 20.33
N MET A 509 44.26 -13.96 20.80
CA MET A 509 43.07 -13.97 19.95
C MET A 509 42.96 -12.68 19.14
N ASP A 510 43.20 -11.52 19.75
CA ASP A 510 43.19 -10.23 19.06
C ASP A 510 44.30 -10.14 17.98
N HIS A 511 45.50 -10.65 18.28
CA HIS A 511 46.57 -10.76 17.28
C HIS A 511 46.21 -11.69 16.13
N LEU A 512 45.56 -12.81 16.40
CA LEU A 512 45.15 -13.79 15.39
C LEU A 512 44.05 -13.22 14.49
N GLU A 513 43.05 -12.53 15.07
CA GLU A 513 42.03 -11.84 14.27
C GLU A 513 42.62 -10.71 13.44
N ARG A 514 43.57 -9.93 13.98
CA ARG A 514 44.26 -8.89 13.22
C ARG A 514 45.03 -9.48 12.03
N ALA A 515 45.72 -10.60 12.22
CA ALA A 515 46.41 -11.31 11.14
C ALA A 515 45.42 -11.83 10.08
N LYS A 516 44.29 -12.41 10.48
CA LYS A 516 43.23 -12.84 9.55
C LYS A 516 42.70 -11.67 8.72
N ARG A 517 42.40 -10.52 9.34
CA ARG A 517 41.92 -9.33 8.62
C ARG A 517 42.97 -8.77 7.66
N GLN A 518 44.26 -8.85 7.99
CA GLN A 518 45.35 -8.44 7.11
C GLN A 518 45.46 -9.35 5.87
N GLU A 519 45.26 -10.66 6.03
CA GLU A 519 45.23 -11.63 4.92
C GLU A 519 43.93 -11.54 4.08
N GLU A 520 42.80 -11.22 4.71
CA GLU A 520 41.50 -11.11 4.03
C GLU A 520 41.36 -9.79 3.24
N ALA A 521 41.96 -8.70 3.71
CA ALA A 521 41.89 -7.39 3.07
C ALA A 521 42.26 -7.39 1.56
N PRO A 522 43.39 -7.97 1.10
CA PRO A 522 43.71 -8.01 -0.32
C PRO A 522 42.72 -8.86 -1.13
N LEU A 523 42.21 -9.97 -0.58
CA LEU A 523 41.24 -10.82 -1.27
C LEU A 523 39.90 -10.11 -1.49
N ILE A 524 39.48 -9.29 -0.52
CA ILE A 524 38.27 -8.46 -0.62
C ILE A 524 38.47 -7.38 -1.69
N GLU A 525 39.64 -6.73 -1.71
CA GLU A 525 39.97 -5.70 -2.71
C GLU A 525 40.00 -6.31 -4.12
N GLU A 526 40.62 -7.48 -4.31
CA GLU A 526 40.63 -8.18 -5.58
C GLU A 526 39.21 -8.59 -6.04
N ALA A 527 38.38 -9.09 -5.13
CA ALA A 527 36.99 -9.43 -5.43
C ALA A 527 36.17 -8.19 -5.81
N PHE A 528 36.43 -7.07 -5.14
CA PHE A 528 35.79 -5.79 -5.46
C PHE A 528 36.21 -5.26 -6.83
N GLN A 529 37.51 -5.33 -7.17
CA GLN A 529 38.00 -4.94 -8.50
C GLN A 529 37.44 -5.82 -9.62
N LYS A 530 37.32 -7.14 -9.40
CA LYS A 530 36.65 -8.04 -10.36
C LYS A 530 35.20 -7.65 -10.59
N ARG A 531 34.45 -7.36 -9.52
CA ARG A 531 33.05 -6.90 -9.63
C ARG A 531 32.94 -5.59 -10.40
N LEU A 532 33.83 -4.63 -10.15
CA LEU A 532 33.89 -3.37 -10.91
C LEU A 532 34.14 -3.60 -12.40
N GLN A 533 34.96 -4.57 -12.77
CA GLN A 533 35.19 -4.91 -14.18
C GLN A 533 33.96 -5.57 -14.81
N GLU A 534 33.32 -6.51 -14.11
CA GLU A 534 32.07 -7.15 -14.56
C GLU A 534 30.94 -6.12 -14.75
N GLU A 535 30.77 -5.20 -13.80
CA GLU A 535 29.78 -4.12 -13.90
C GLU A 535 30.05 -3.18 -15.07
N LYS A 536 31.31 -2.83 -15.34
CA LYS A 536 31.68 -2.04 -16.53
C LYS A 536 31.31 -2.75 -17.82
N ILE A 537 31.63 -4.05 -17.93
CA ILE A 537 31.31 -4.84 -19.13
C ILE A 537 29.80 -4.94 -19.32
N LEU A 538 29.03 -5.18 -18.25
CA LEU A 538 27.57 -5.22 -18.32
C LEU A 538 26.98 -3.87 -18.74
N HIS A 539 27.49 -2.79 -18.17
CA HIS A 539 27.05 -1.43 -18.53
C HIS A 539 27.33 -1.11 -20.01
N GLU A 540 28.50 -1.45 -20.52
CA GLU A 540 28.84 -1.29 -21.94
C GLU A 540 27.93 -2.14 -22.84
N GLN A 541 27.62 -3.38 -22.45
CA GLN A 541 26.69 -4.24 -23.20
C GLN A 541 25.25 -3.73 -23.20
N GLU A 542 24.80 -3.11 -22.10
CA GLU A 542 23.49 -2.47 -22.01
C GLU A 542 23.42 -1.23 -22.90
N GLN A 543 24.45 -0.37 -22.85
CA GLN A 543 24.58 0.80 -23.73
C GLN A 543 24.54 0.40 -25.21
N LEU A 544 25.28 -0.64 -25.60
CA LEU A 544 25.26 -1.16 -26.97
C LEU A 544 23.87 -1.67 -27.38
N ARG A 545 23.17 -2.38 -26.49
CA ARG A 545 21.80 -2.86 -26.74
C ARG A 545 20.81 -1.70 -26.88
N GLU A 546 20.90 -0.67 -26.05
CA GLU A 546 20.05 0.51 -26.16
C GLU A 546 20.28 1.26 -27.48
N ILE A 547 21.55 1.42 -27.90
CA ILE A 547 21.89 2.03 -29.19
C ILE A 547 21.33 1.18 -30.35
N GLU A 548 21.43 -0.14 -30.27
CA GLU A 548 20.90 -1.03 -31.31
C GLU A 548 19.37 -0.97 -31.40
N LEU A 549 18.68 -1.01 -30.26
CA LEU A 549 17.22 -0.84 -30.19
C LEU A 549 16.79 0.54 -30.71
N SER A 550 17.52 1.60 -30.35
CA SER A 550 17.25 2.95 -30.86
C SER A 550 17.41 3.04 -32.38
N LYS A 551 18.46 2.41 -32.94
CA LYS A 551 18.64 2.31 -34.39
C LYS A 551 17.50 1.54 -35.06
N GLN A 552 17.07 0.41 -34.48
CA GLN A 552 15.94 -0.37 -35.00
C GLN A 552 14.64 0.44 -34.99
N HIS A 553 14.36 1.14 -33.88
CA HIS A 553 13.22 2.04 -33.77
C HIS A 553 13.28 3.15 -34.81
N HIS A 554 14.43 3.83 -34.95
CA HIS A 554 14.59 4.89 -35.92
C HIS A 554 14.39 4.41 -37.37
N VAL A 555 14.90 3.22 -37.71
CA VAL A 555 14.67 2.61 -39.02
C VAL A 555 13.19 2.29 -39.23
N GLY A 556 12.50 1.75 -38.22
CA GLY A 556 11.05 1.51 -38.26
C GLY A 556 10.25 2.81 -38.45
N ASP A 557 10.60 3.86 -37.71
CA ASP A 557 9.96 5.17 -37.81
C ASP A 557 10.18 5.82 -39.18
N LEU A 558 11.38 5.68 -39.77
CA LEU A 558 11.65 6.15 -41.12
C LEU A 558 10.84 5.38 -42.18
N GLN A 559 10.70 4.06 -42.01
CA GLN A 559 9.85 3.24 -42.90
C GLN A 559 8.39 3.66 -42.80
N GLU A 560 7.88 3.87 -41.58
CA GLU A 560 6.51 4.31 -41.35
C GLU A 560 6.29 5.73 -41.87
N LYS A 561 7.25 6.64 -41.68
CA LYS A 561 7.23 7.99 -42.27
C LYS A 561 7.18 7.94 -43.80
N ASN A 562 7.98 7.07 -44.44
CA ASN A 562 7.96 6.88 -45.89
C ASN A 562 6.64 6.23 -46.37
N ARG A 563 6.02 5.37 -45.56
CA ARG A 563 4.69 4.82 -45.85
C ARG A 563 3.63 5.91 -45.79
N LEU A 564 3.69 6.76 -44.77
CA LEU A 564 2.75 7.86 -44.54
C LEU A 564 2.97 9.02 -45.50
N SER A 565 4.19 9.26 -46.00
CA SER A 565 4.46 10.32 -46.98
C SER A 565 3.75 10.08 -48.31
N ARG A 566 3.52 8.82 -48.70
CA ARG A 566 2.70 8.47 -49.88
C ARG A 566 1.25 8.96 -49.75
N LEU A 567 0.75 9.12 -48.52
CA LEU A 567 -0.59 9.67 -48.29
C LEU A 567 -0.65 11.20 -48.48
N LEU A 568 0.49 11.90 -48.46
CA LEU A 568 0.51 13.36 -48.72
C LEU A 568 0.13 13.66 -50.18
N GLU A 569 0.55 12.83 -51.13
CA GLU A 569 0.17 12.97 -52.54
C GLU A 569 -1.36 12.80 -52.73
N HIS A 570 -1.93 11.79 -52.06
CA HIS A 570 -3.38 11.60 -52.02
C HIS A 570 -4.10 12.75 -51.31
N LYS A 571 -3.51 13.34 -50.26
CA LYS A 571 -4.06 14.53 -49.59
C LYS A 571 -4.21 15.71 -50.55
N VAL A 572 -3.22 15.97 -51.40
CA VAL A 572 -3.28 17.06 -52.39
C VAL A 572 -4.32 16.77 -53.47
N CYS A 573 -4.40 15.53 -53.97
CA CYS A 573 -5.43 15.14 -54.94
C CYS A 573 -6.85 15.21 -54.35
N ILE A 574 -7.05 14.80 -53.09
CA ILE A 574 -8.35 14.88 -52.43
C ILE A 574 -8.74 16.35 -52.20
N LEU A 575 -7.80 17.19 -51.76
CA LEU A 575 -8.04 18.63 -51.57
C LEU A 575 -8.40 19.33 -52.90
N LEU A 576 -7.71 18.98 -53.99
CA LEU A 576 -8.04 19.48 -55.33
C LEU A 576 -9.40 18.96 -55.82
N ALA A 577 -9.71 17.68 -55.61
CA ALA A 577 -11.02 17.11 -55.98
C ALA A 577 -12.17 17.76 -55.20
N THR A 578 -11.98 18.06 -53.91
CA THR A 578 -12.97 18.79 -53.11
C THR A 578 -13.12 20.25 -53.54
N ALA A 579 -12.03 20.90 -53.96
CA ALA A 579 -12.09 22.27 -54.50
C ALA A 579 -12.84 22.32 -55.84
N PHE A 580 -12.59 21.37 -56.75
CA PHE A 580 -13.31 21.27 -58.02
C PHE A 580 -14.79 20.91 -57.83
N SER A 581 -15.13 19.98 -56.93
CA SER A 581 -16.52 19.66 -56.60
C SER A 581 -17.28 20.85 -55.98
N SER A 582 -16.59 21.73 -55.25
CA SER A 582 -17.19 22.94 -54.70
C SER A 582 -17.39 24.05 -55.75
N ALA A 583 -16.58 24.08 -56.82
CA ALA A 583 -16.71 25.05 -57.90
C ALA A 583 -17.84 24.70 -58.89
N ASP A 584 -18.03 23.41 -59.22
CA ASP A 584 -19.14 22.97 -60.08
C ASP A 584 -20.52 23.14 -59.42
N SER A 585 -20.56 23.22 -58.09
CA SER A 585 -21.79 23.49 -57.33
C SER A 585 -22.21 24.96 -57.35
N VAL A 586 -21.35 25.88 -57.82
CA VAL A 586 -21.61 27.33 -57.85
C VAL A 586 -22.06 27.81 -59.25
N LEU A 587 -21.97 26.97 -60.29
CA LEU A 587 -22.39 27.34 -61.66
C LEU A 587 -23.81 26.88 -62.05
N VAL A 588 -24.60 26.33 -61.12
CA VAL A 588 -25.98 25.84 -61.37
C VAL A 588 -27.02 26.52 -60.45
N ILE A 589 -26.77 27.75 -60.03
CA ILE A 589 -27.79 28.67 -59.48
C ILE A 589 -27.58 30.01 -60.18
#